data_AF-A0A924QSN7-F1
#
_entry.id   AF-A0A924QSN7-F1
#
_cell.length_a   1.000
_cell.length_b   1.000
_cell.length_c   1.000
_cell.angle_alpha   90.00
_cell.angle_beta   90.00
_cell.angle_gamma   90.00
#
_symmetry.space_group_name_H-M   'P 1'
#
loop_
_entity.id
_entity.type
_entity.pdbx_description
1 polymer ?
#
loop_
_entity_poly.entity_id
_entity_poly.type
_entity_poly.pdbx_seq_one_letter_code
_entity_poly.pdbx_strand_id
1 'polypeptide(L)'
;IIINEYEWLWLNRDGSPTTLDKGIYANLFPEANTPEKRLKVYAKLMGITTEFWRAHRLAAGVLYFCGLSYSRSTYPIGQTSDNWADVKNLVLEPHFVQYMKPAFSPVGLMLDFWKSTLRGGEEQTISMILINDTYDKWAGNIQLLLVKDGKVMITKNITATIQQLGKENYRSTLLLPTEKGKYQLVAEIIYKGEQIKSIREFNVH
;
A
#
# COMPACT_ATOMS: atom_id res chain seq x y z
N ILE A 1 -12.88 -6.78 -17.80
CA ILE A 1 -11.40 -6.88 -17.75
C ILE A 1 -11.02 -7.32 -16.35
N ILE A 2 -10.18 -8.35 -16.23
CA ILE A 2 -9.56 -8.76 -14.96
C ILE A 2 -8.10 -8.33 -15.05
N ILE A 3 -7.60 -7.66 -14.01
CA ILE A 3 -6.21 -7.21 -13.94
C ILE A 3 -5.44 -8.24 -13.13
N ASN A 4 -4.54 -9.00 -13.74
CA ASN A 4 -3.77 -10.03 -13.04
C ASN A 4 -2.30 -9.65 -12.81
N GLU A 5 -1.71 -8.85 -13.68
CA GLU A 5 -0.33 -8.37 -13.57
C GLU A 5 -0.36 -6.85 -13.64
N TYR A 6 -0.24 -6.21 -12.47
CA TYR A 6 -0.30 -4.75 -12.31
C TYR A 6 0.90 -4.20 -11.55
N GLU A 7 1.85 -5.07 -11.26
CA GLU A 7 3.10 -4.74 -10.60
C GLU A 7 4.24 -5.29 -11.44
N TRP A 8 5.42 -4.68 -11.33
CA TRP A 8 6.50 -4.85 -12.29
C TRP A 8 7.90 -4.79 -11.66
N LEU A 9 8.07 -4.73 -10.33
CA LEU A 9 9.35 -4.60 -9.62
C LEU A 9 9.76 -5.92 -8.96
N TRP A 10 10.04 -6.96 -9.72
CA TRP A 10 10.27 -8.29 -9.17
C TRP A 10 11.56 -8.41 -8.33
N LEU A 11 11.45 -9.15 -7.22
CA LEU A 11 12.55 -9.57 -6.36
C LEU A 11 12.51 -11.07 -6.14
N ASN A 12 13.67 -11.74 -6.18
CA ASN A 12 13.77 -13.09 -5.66
C ASN A 12 13.48 -13.10 -4.15
N ARG A 13 13.18 -14.28 -3.60
CA ARG A 13 12.85 -14.47 -2.17
C ARG A 13 13.95 -13.96 -1.20
N ASP A 14 15.19 -13.93 -1.65
CA ASP A 14 16.33 -13.38 -0.90
C ASP A 14 16.47 -11.84 -1.01
N GLY A 15 15.51 -11.17 -1.66
CA GLY A 15 15.49 -9.72 -1.90
C GLY A 15 16.52 -9.24 -2.94
N SER A 16 17.13 -10.13 -3.72
CA SER A 16 17.91 -9.76 -4.90
C SER A 16 16.98 -9.40 -6.08
N PRO A 17 17.29 -8.36 -6.87
CA PRO A 17 16.51 -8.06 -8.08
C PRO A 17 16.55 -9.19 -9.10
N THR A 18 15.43 -9.40 -9.78
CA THR A 18 15.38 -10.26 -10.97
C THR A 18 16.09 -9.60 -12.15
N THR A 19 16.15 -10.31 -13.28
CA THR A 19 16.74 -9.78 -14.51
C THR A 19 16.02 -8.53 -15.02
N LEU A 20 14.70 -8.47 -14.87
CA LEU A 20 13.89 -7.34 -15.35
C LEU A 20 14.15 -6.06 -14.54
N ASP A 21 14.42 -6.19 -13.24
CA ASP A 21 14.30 -5.08 -12.30
C ASP A 21 15.60 -4.56 -11.70
N LYS A 22 16.72 -5.22 -12.02
CA LYS A 22 18.04 -4.82 -11.52
C LYS A 22 18.36 -3.34 -11.80
N GLY A 23 18.08 -2.86 -13.00
CA GLY A 23 18.30 -1.46 -13.37
C GLY A 23 17.32 -0.50 -12.70
N ILE A 24 16.08 -0.95 -12.48
CA ILE A 24 15.02 -0.11 -11.91
C ILE A 24 15.31 0.21 -10.45
N TYR A 25 15.64 -0.79 -9.63
CA TYR A 25 15.98 -0.56 -8.23
C TYR A 25 17.18 0.39 -8.07
N ALA A 26 18.21 0.25 -8.91
CA ALA A 26 19.38 1.10 -8.86
C ALA A 26 19.07 2.57 -9.21
N ASN A 27 18.16 2.81 -10.16
CA ASN A 27 17.87 4.14 -10.69
C ASN A 27 16.75 4.87 -9.95
N LEU A 28 15.67 4.17 -9.58
CA LEU A 28 14.47 4.78 -9.00
C LEU A 28 14.43 4.70 -7.47
N PHE A 29 15.11 3.70 -6.89
CA PHE A 29 15.12 3.45 -5.44
C PHE A 29 16.55 3.24 -4.92
N PRO A 30 17.48 4.17 -5.16
CA PRO A 30 18.88 4.01 -4.74
C PRO A 30 19.05 3.82 -3.23
N GLU A 31 18.10 4.30 -2.43
CA GLU A 31 18.05 4.11 -0.99
C GLU A 31 17.70 2.67 -0.56
N ALA A 32 17.08 1.89 -1.46
CA ALA A 32 16.77 0.47 -1.27
C ALA A 32 18.01 -0.41 -1.57
N ASN A 33 19.10 -0.09 -0.88
CA ASN A 33 20.42 -0.68 -1.11
C ASN A 33 20.65 -2.01 -0.40
N THR A 34 19.69 -2.48 0.41
CA THR A 34 19.72 -3.81 1.06
C THR A 34 18.52 -4.64 0.62
N PRO A 35 18.60 -5.98 0.67
CA PRO A 35 17.47 -6.86 0.36
C PRO A 35 16.18 -6.48 1.10
N GLU A 36 16.28 -6.26 2.41
CA GLU A 36 15.17 -5.88 3.27
C GLU A 36 14.48 -4.59 2.81
N LYS A 37 15.28 -3.56 2.49
CA LYS A 37 14.71 -2.29 2.01
C LYS A 37 14.02 -2.44 0.65
N ARG A 38 14.55 -3.29 -0.23
CA ARG A 38 13.92 -3.60 -1.52
C ARG A 38 12.59 -4.31 -1.33
N LEU A 39 12.54 -5.35 -0.48
CA LEU A 39 11.31 -6.07 -0.15
C LEU A 39 10.25 -5.12 0.41
N LYS A 40 10.65 -4.19 1.29
CA LYS A 40 9.75 -3.17 1.81
C LYS A 40 9.21 -2.22 0.73
N VAL A 41 10.07 -1.72 -0.16
CA VAL A 41 9.64 -0.85 -1.27
C VAL A 41 8.69 -1.60 -2.20
N TYR A 42 9.05 -2.83 -2.56
CA TYR A 42 8.23 -3.73 -3.37
C TYR A 42 6.82 -3.90 -2.79
N ALA A 43 6.74 -4.39 -1.56
CA ALA A 43 5.48 -4.69 -0.90
C ALA A 43 4.60 -3.44 -0.73
N LYS A 44 5.23 -2.30 -0.40
CA LYS A 44 4.52 -1.02 -0.28
C LYS A 44 3.89 -0.61 -1.62
N LEU A 45 4.65 -0.62 -2.70
CA LEU A 45 4.16 -0.21 -4.03
C LEU A 45 3.09 -1.18 -4.56
N MET A 46 3.27 -2.49 -4.32
CA MET A 46 2.27 -3.51 -4.62
C MET A 46 0.95 -3.25 -3.86
N GLY A 47 1.01 -2.96 -2.56
CA GLY A 47 -0.16 -2.63 -1.74
C GLY A 47 -0.89 -1.38 -2.26
N ILE A 48 -0.14 -0.29 -2.52
CA ILE A 48 -0.70 0.96 -3.06
C ILE A 48 -1.41 0.73 -4.40
N THR A 49 -0.81 -0.08 -5.28
CA THR A 49 -1.38 -0.36 -6.60
C THR A 49 -2.60 -1.27 -6.51
N THR A 50 -2.58 -2.23 -5.58
CA THR A 50 -3.75 -3.07 -5.25
C THR A 50 -4.90 -2.22 -4.73
N GLU A 51 -4.65 -1.31 -3.80
CA GLU A 51 -5.64 -0.35 -3.31
C GLU A 51 -6.24 0.46 -4.47
N PHE A 52 -5.39 1.00 -5.35
CA PHE A 52 -5.82 1.79 -6.51
C PHE A 52 -6.82 1.02 -7.38
N TRP A 53 -6.46 -0.17 -7.84
CA TRP A 53 -7.32 -0.93 -8.73
C TRP A 53 -8.62 -1.38 -8.07
N ARG A 54 -8.56 -1.82 -6.81
CA ARG A 54 -9.75 -2.25 -6.06
C ARG A 54 -10.69 -1.10 -5.75
N ALA A 55 -10.16 0.00 -5.21
CA ALA A 55 -10.98 1.12 -4.74
C ALA A 55 -11.74 1.83 -5.86
N HIS A 56 -11.15 1.90 -7.06
CA HIS A 56 -11.78 2.58 -8.18
C HIS A 56 -12.97 1.81 -8.76
N ARG A 57 -12.98 0.47 -8.66
CA ARG A 57 -14.03 -0.42 -9.21
C ARG A 57 -14.28 -0.26 -10.70
N LEU A 58 -13.22 0.00 -11.46
CA LEU A 58 -13.28 0.11 -12.93
C LEU A 58 -12.88 -1.18 -13.66
N ALA A 59 -12.35 -2.16 -12.92
CA ALA A 59 -12.09 -3.51 -13.41
C ALA A 59 -13.10 -4.49 -12.79
N ALA A 60 -13.36 -5.60 -13.49
CA ALA A 60 -14.24 -6.66 -13.00
C ALA A 60 -13.58 -7.49 -11.88
N GLY A 61 -12.26 -7.45 -11.80
CA GLY A 61 -11.50 -8.13 -10.75
C GLY A 61 -10.03 -7.72 -10.75
N VAL A 62 -9.42 -7.85 -9.58
CA VAL A 62 -7.98 -7.71 -9.36
C VAL A 62 -7.49 -9.06 -8.84
N LEU A 63 -6.63 -9.71 -9.61
CA LEU A 63 -6.02 -10.97 -9.28
C LEU A 63 -4.54 -10.72 -9.03
N TYR A 64 -4.01 -11.13 -7.88
CA TYR A 64 -2.60 -10.97 -7.61
C TYR A 64 -1.80 -12.06 -8.36
N PHE A 65 -0.90 -11.63 -9.26
CA PHE A 65 0.16 -12.47 -9.82
C PHE A 65 1.41 -12.32 -8.93
N CYS A 66 1.94 -13.39 -8.32
CA CYS A 66 1.43 -14.76 -8.32
C CYS A 66 1.63 -15.48 -6.99
N GLY A 67 0.74 -16.44 -6.72
CA GLY A 67 0.74 -17.19 -5.47
C GLY A 67 1.93 -18.16 -5.31
N LEU A 68 2.52 -18.66 -6.39
CA LEU A 68 3.73 -19.48 -6.38
C LEU A 68 4.43 -19.37 -7.74
N SER A 69 5.74 -19.12 -7.72
CA SER A 69 6.55 -18.96 -8.92
C SER A 69 7.93 -19.60 -8.73
N TYR A 70 8.74 -19.54 -9.78
CA TYR A 70 10.17 -19.75 -9.62
C TYR A 70 10.78 -18.56 -8.88
N SER A 71 11.85 -18.78 -8.11
CA SER A 71 12.68 -17.71 -7.53
C SER A 71 14.13 -18.16 -7.65
N ARG A 72 14.88 -17.57 -8.58
CA ARG A 72 16.25 -17.97 -8.94
C ARG A 72 17.16 -16.75 -8.87
N SER A 73 17.87 -16.60 -7.75
CA SER A 73 18.84 -15.51 -7.57
C SER A 73 20.22 -15.81 -8.20
N THR A 74 20.45 -17.03 -8.65
CA THR A 74 21.67 -17.46 -9.34
C THR A 74 21.44 -17.73 -10.83
N TYR A 75 22.50 -17.71 -11.65
CA TYR A 75 22.39 -17.90 -13.09
C TYR A 75 21.80 -19.28 -13.46
N PRO A 76 20.82 -19.35 -14.40
CA PRO A 76 20.14 -18.21 -15.02
C PRO A 76 19.15 -17.54 -14.05
N ILE A 77 19.33 -16.23 -13.85
CA ILE A 77 18.50 -15.44 -12.92
C ILE A 77 17.05 -15.44 -13.40
N GLY A 78 16.10 -15.51 -12.46
CA GLY A 78 14.66 -15.41 -12.75
C GLY A 78 14.28 -14.09 -13.44
N GLN A 79 13.18 -14.08 -14.17
CA GLN A 79 12.55 -12.85 -14.67
C GLN A 79 11.54 -12.30 -13.65
N THR A 80 10.75 -13.18 -13.04
CA THR A 80 9.77 -12.87 -11.99
C THR A 80 10.05 -13.68 -10.72
N SER A 81 9.19 -13.53 -9.70
CA SER A 81 9.25 -14.30 -8.46
C SER A 81 7.87 -14.35 -7.78
N ASP A 82 7.84 -14.91 -6.57
CA ASP A 82 6.71 -14.86 -5.64
C ASP A 82 7.12 -14.20 -4.31
N ASN A 83 6.18 -14.12 -3.35
CA ASN A 83 6.36 -13.47 -2.06
C ASN A 83 6.40 -14.43 -0.86
N TRP A 84 7.01 -15.61 -1.03
CA TRP A 84 7.27 -16.52 0.09
C TRP A 84 8.60 -16.22 0.77
N ALA A 85 8.60 -16.14 2.10
CA ALA A 85 9.83 -16.22 2.90
C ALA A 85 10.22 -17.68 3.15
N ASP A 86 9.23 -18.56 3.38
CA ASP A 86 9.42 -20.00 3.53
C ASP A 86 8.23 -20.76 2.94
N VAL A 87 8.42 -21.34 1.76
CA VAL A 87 7.38 -22.10 1.05
C VAL A 87 7.00 -23.36 1.82
N LYS A 88 7.96 -24.04 2.47
CA LYS A 88 7.71 -25.32 3.15
C LYS A 88 6.77 -25.14 4.34
N ASN A 89 6.94 -24.04 5.06
CA ASN A 89 6.13 -23.71 6.24
C ASN A 89 4.98 -22.73 5.94
N LEU A 90 4.73 -22.43 4.66
CA LEU A 90 3.69 -21.50 4.19
C LEU A 90 3.80 -20.10 4.83
N VAL A 91 5.03 -19.59 4.94
CA VAL A 91 5.31 -18.26 5.50
C VAL A 91 5.50 -17.27 4.36
N LEU A 92 4.57 -16.35 4.23
CA LEU A 92 4.69 -15.20 3.33
C LEU A 92 5.72 -14.20 3.85
N GLU A 93 6.29 -13.43 2.93
CA GLU A 93 7.22 -12.35 3.28
C GLU A 93 6.53 -11.30 4.17
N PRO A 94 7.15 -10.89 5.31
CA PRO A 94 6.48 -10.04 6.29
C PRO A 94 6.00 -8.68 5.77
N HIS A 95 6.77 -7.98 4.94
CA HIS A 95 6.34 -6.70 4.36
C HIS A 95 5.19 -6.90 3.39
N PHE A 96 5.23 -7.96 2.58
CA PHE A 96 4.14 -8.35 1.69
C PHE A 96 2.85 -8.51 2.48
N VAL A 97 2.86 -9.28 3.57
CA VAL A 97 1.68 -9.41 4.45
C VAL A 97 1.25 -8.06 5.02
N GLN A 98 2.20 -7.25 5.49
CA GLN A 98 1.94 -5.93 6.07
C GLN A 98 1.15 -5.00 5.12
N TYR A 99 1.48 -4.97 3.83
CA TYR A 99 0.87 -4.06 2.87
C TYR A 99 -0.27 -4.70 2.06
N MET A 100 -0.18 -5.98 1.74
CA MET A 100 -1.17 -6.65 0.87
C MET A 100 -2.38 -7.16 1.64
N LYS A 101 -2.23 -7.59 2.90
CA LYS A 101 -3.37 -8.04 3.70
C LYS A 101 -4.41 -6.91 3.88
N PRO A 102 -4.03 -5.67 4.27
CA PRO A 102 -4.97 -4.55 4.30
C PRO A 102 -5.49 -4.19 2.91
N ALA A 103 -4.62 -4.16 1.90
CA ALA A 103 -5.00 -3.80 0.53
C ALA A 103 -6.02 -4.75 -0.09
N PHE A 104 -6.10 -6.01 0.36
CA PHE A 104 -7.11 -7.02 -0.02
C PHE A 104 -8.27 -7.19 0.98
N SER A 105 -8.34 -6.37 2.04
CA SER A 105 -9.45 -6.43 3.00
C SER A 105 -10.82 -6.29 2.31
N PRO A 106 -11.85 -7.09 2.66
CA PRO A 106 -13.19 -6.99 2.08
C PRO A 106 -13.85 -5.62 2.29
N VAL A 107 -13.66 -5.01 3.46
CA VAL A 107 -13.89 -3.57 3.64
C VAL A 107 -12.53 -2.90 3.53
N GLY A 108 -12.31 -2.26 2.39
CA GLY A 108 -11.04 -1.70 1.99
C GLY A 108 -11.04 -0.18 2.05
N LEU A 109 -9.86 0.40 2.29
CA LEU A 109 -9.65 1.84 2.36
C LEU A 109 -8.45 2.20 1.51
N MET A 110 -8.57 3.28 0.75
CA MET A 110 -7.48 3.83 -0.04
C MET A 110 -7.33 5.32 0.26
N LEU A 111 -6.10 5.76 0.54
CA LEU A 111 -5.71 7.16 0.40
C LEU A 111 -5.48 7.50 -1.07
N ASP A 112 -6.32 8.37 -1.63
CA ASP A 112 -6.16 8.90 -2.98
C ASP A 112 -5.28 10.15 -2.94
N PHE A 113 -4.00 9.92 -2.67
CA PHE A 113 -2.98 10.95 -2.46
C PHE A 113 -1.63 10.53 -3.05
N TRP A 114 -1.13 11.33 -3.99
CA TRP A 114 0.02 10.98 -4.84
C TRP A 114 1.17 12.00 -4.80
N LYS A 115 1.03 13.09 -4.06
CA LYS A 115 2.06 14.13 -3.98
C LYS A 115 3.24 13.62 -3.13
N SER A 116 4.45 13.69 -3.68
CA SER A 116 5.69 13.29 -2.98
C SER A 116 6.34 14.43 -2.19
N THR A 117 5.99 15.68 -2.52
CA THR A 117 6.47 16.90 -1.85
C THR A 117 5.33 17.88 -1.63
N LEU A 118 5.36 18.56 -0.49
CA LEU A 118 4.37 19.55 -0.06
C LEU A 118 5.07 20.70 0.68
N ARG A 119 4.49 21.89 0.63
CA ARG A 119 4.98 23.04 1.37
C ARG A 119 4.38 23.09 2.77
N GLY A 120 5.21 23.34 3.79
CA GLY A 120 4.75 23.46 5.17
C GLY A 120 3.79 24.65 5.37
N GLY A 121 2.82 24.50 6.26
CA GLY A 121 1.82 25.53 6.56
C GLY A 121 0.67 25.66 5.55
N GLU A 122 0.66 24.86 4.48
CA GLU A 122 -0.47 24.81 3.55
C GLU A 122 -1.58 23.87 4.04
N GLU A 123 -2.83 24.21 3.71
CA GLU A 123 -3.95 23.28 3.85
C GLU A 123 -3.95 22.29 2.68
N GLN A 124 -4.05 21.00 3.00
CA GLN A 124 -4.21 19.94 2.01
C GLN A 124 -5.53 19.21 2.22
N THR A 125 -6.33 19.13 1.16
CA THR A 125 -7.51 18.25 1.12
C THR A 125 -7.06 16.84 0.78
N ILE A 126 -7.29 15.92 1.70
CA ILE A 126 -7.00 14.50 1.56
C ILE A 126 -8.27 13.77 1.12
N SER A 127 -8.21 13.09 -0.01
CA SER A 127 -9.29 12.21 -0.49
C SER A 127 -9.05 10.77 -0.06
N MET A 128 -10.11 10.09 0.35
CA MET A 128 -10.10 8.68 0.73
C MET A 128 -11.25 7.97 0.04
N ILE A 129 -11.02 6.75 -0.43
CA ILE A 129 -12.05 5.90 -1.02
C ILE A 129 -12.24 4.70 -0.10
N LEU A 130 -13.46 4.52 0.40
CA LEU A 130 -13.88 3.35 1.15
C LEU A 130 -14.65 2.42 0.20
N ILE A 131 -14.33 1.13 0.23
CA ILE A 131 -15.07 0.10 -0.50
C ILE A 131 -15.55 -0.99 0.43
N ASN A 132 -16.66 -1.62 0.04
CA ASN A 132 -17.22 -2.75 0.75
C ASN A 132 -17.57 -3.85 -0.25
N ASP A 133 -16.82 -4.94 -0.23
CA ASP A 133 -17.05 -6.11 -1.10
C ASP A 133 -17.99 -7.13 -0.45
N THR A 134 -18.50 -6.82 0.75
CA THR A 134 -19.37 -7.73 1.51
C THR A 134 -20.84 -7.45 1.22
N TYR A 135 -21.68 -8.41 1.63
CA TYR A 135 -23.14 -8.31 1.57
C TYR A 135 -23.75 -7.64 2.81
N ASP A 136 -22.93 -7.16 3.74
CA ASP A 136 -23.38 -6.46 4.94
C ASP A 136 -23.00 -4.98 4.85
N LYS A 137 -23.82 -4.11 5.45
CA LYS A 137 -23.45 -2.71 5.65
C LYS A 137 -22.29 -2.63 6.66
N TRP A 138 -21.31 -1.75 6.39
CA TRP A 138 -20.28 -1.39 7.36
C TRP A 138 -20.49 0.04 7.86
N ALA A 139 -20.24 0.26 9.15
CA ALA A 139 -20.23 1.58 9.78
C ALA A 139 -19.11 1.64 10.83
N GLY A 140 -18.45 2.79 10.94
CA GLY A 140 -17.33 2.99 11.85
C GLY A 140 -16.71 4.38 11.68
N ASN A 141 -15.44 4.50 12.05
CA ASN A 141 -14.66 5.72 11.84
C ASN A 141 -13.43 5.42 10.98
N ILE A 142 -13.16 6.31 10.02
CA ILE A 142 -11.85 6.42 9.40
C ILE A 142 -11.02 7.34 10.30
N GLN A 143 -9.90 6.85 10.82
CA GLN A 143 -8.90 7.70 11.45
C GLN A 143 -7.87 8.11 10.40
N LEU A 144 -7.71 9.42 10.20
CA LEU A 144 -6.68 10.00 9.36
C LEU A 144 -5.59 10.57 10.24
N LEU A 145 -4.37 10.06 10.07
CA LEU A 145 -3.20 10.37 10.87
C LEU A 145 -2.12 11.00 10.02
N LEU A 146 -1.51 12.06 10.53
CA LEU A 146 -0.23 12.55 10.05
C LEU A 146 0.86 12.12 11.04
N VAL A 147 1.86 11.39 10.56
CA VAL A 147 2.91 10.78 11.37
C VAL A 147 4.27 11.29 10.93
N LYS A 148 5.13 11.63 11.91
CA LYS A 148 6.54 11.98 11.70
C LYS A 148 7.38 11.18 12.68
N ASP A 149 8.44 10.52 12.19
CA ASP A 149 9.38 9.74 13.02
C ASP A 149 8.68 8.75 13.97
N GLY A 150 7.60 8.12 13.49
CA GLY A 150 6.77 7.17 14.25
C GLY A 150 5.79 7.80 15.25
N LYS A 151 5.83 9.13 15.44
CA LYS A 151 4.92 9.87 16.32
C LYS A 151 3.74 10.44 15.54
N VAL A 152 2.54 10.25 16.07
CA VAL A 152 1.32 10.87 15.54
C VAL A 152 1.33 12.36 15.88
N MET A 153 1.27 13.20 14.85
CA MET A 153 1.28 14.66 14.95
C MET A 153 -0.13 15.23 14.86
N ILE A 154 -0.98 14.65 14.02
CA ILE A 154 -2.37 15.06 13.80
C ILE A 154 -3.24 13.81 13.72
N THR A 155 -4.42 13.87 14.33
CA THR A 155 -5.48 12.88 14.20
C THR A 155 -6.78 13.56 13.80
N LYS A 156 -7.47 13.02 12.79
CA LYS A 156 -8.86 13.35 12.44
C LYS A 156 -9.70 12.08 12.47
N ASN A 157 -10.88 12.15 13.07
CA ASN A 157 -11.86 11.07 13.07
C ASN A 157 -13.00 11.43 12.14
N ILE A 158 -13.32 10.55 11.20
CA ILE A 158 -14.35 10.76 10.18
C ILE A 158 -15.34 9.62 10.32
N THR A 159 -16.56 9.93 10.77
CA THR A 159 -17.63 8.94 10.81
C THR A 159 -17.97 8.51 9.39
N ALA A 160 -17.97 7.21 9.17
CA ALA A 160 -18.11 6.61 7.86
C ALA A 160 -19.13 5.47 7.91
N THR A 161 -19.90 5.37 6.84
CA THR A 161 -20.87 4.31 6.61
C THR A 161 -20.86 3.98 5.14
N ILE A 162 -20.92 2.70 4.82
CA ILE A 162 -20.93 2.22 3.44
C ILE A 162 -21.88 1.04 3.32
N GLN A 163 -22.73 1.09 2.31
CA GLN A 163 -23.67 0.00 2.04
C GLN A 163 -22.92 -1.24 1.57
N GLN A 164 -23.60 -2.39 1.62
CA GLN A 164 -23.12 -3.62 1.00
C GLN A 164 -22.72 -3.39 -0.46
N LEU A 165 -21.67 -4.06 -0.93
CA LEU A 165 -21.15 -3.96 -2.30
C LEU A 165 -20.85 -2.51 -2.76
N GLY A 166 -20.71 -1.58 -1.82
CA GLY A 166 -20.65 -0.13 -2.08
C GLY A 166 -19.24 0.44 -2.27
N LYS A 167 -19.20 1.70 -2.68
CA LYS A 167 -18.03 2.57 -2.76
C LYS A 167 -18.44 3.96 -2.31
N GLU A 168 -17.68 4.57 -1.40
CA GLU A 168 -17.92 5.92 -0.89
C GLU A 168 -16.63 6.73 -0.87
N ASN A 169 -16.75 8.04 -1.12
CA ASN A 169 -15.62 8.96 -1.10
C ASN A 169 -15.71 9.87 0.12
N TYR A 170 -14.61 9.99 0.84
CA TYR A 170 -14.46 10.87 1.98
C TYR A 170 -13.37 11.90 1.69
N ARG A 171 -13.52 13.09 2.29
CA ARG A 171 -12.52 14.15 2.24
C ARG A 171 -12.30 14.72 3.63
N SER A 172 -11.05 15.07 3.91
CA SER A 172 -10.69 15.80 5.12
C SER A 172 -9.55 16.76 4.84
N THR A 173 -9.59 17.95 5.43
CA THR A 173 -8.54 18.95 5.28
C THR A 173 -7.58 18.88 6.46
N LEU A 174 -6.29 18.87 6.17
CA LEU A 174 -5.20 18.94 7.14
C LEU A 174 -4.38 20.20 6.90
N LEU A 175 -4.10 20.96 7.96
CA LEU A 175 -3.06 21.97 7.94
C LEU A 175 -1.71 21.28 8.13
N LEU A 176 -0.81 21.40 7.16
CA LEU A 176 0.51 20.77 7.25
C LEU A 176 1.39 21.49 8.27
N PRO A 177 2.16 20.76 9.10
CA PRO A 177 3.19 21.37 9.95
C PRO A 177 4.21 22.14 9.11
N THR A 178 4.78 23.19 9.66
CA THR A 178 5.89 23.94 9.04
C THR A 178 7.24 23.22 9.18
N GLU A 179 7.32 22.25 10.10
CA GLU A 179 8.51 21.44 10.31
C GLU A 179 8.81 20.56 9.08
N LYS A 180 10.02 20.69 8.54
CA LYS A 180 10.45 20.00 7.32
C LYS A 180 10.76 18.52 7.55
N GLY A 181 10.83 17.78 6.45
CA GLY A 181 11.31 16.39 6.43
C GLY A 181 10.23 15.39 6.01
N LYS A 182 10.49 14.11 6.26
CA LYS A 182 9.63 13.02 5.82
C LYS A 182 8.42 12.85 6.75
N TYR A 183 7.24 12.69 6.15
CA TYR A 183 5.99 12.41 6.84
C TYR A 183 5.30 11.17 6.23
N GLN A 184 4.43 10.57 7.03
CA GLN A 184 3.50 9.53 6.63
C GLN A 184 2.07 10.03 6.82
N LEU A 185 1.26 9.89 5.78
CA LEU A 185 -0.18 9.99 5.86
C LEU A 185 -0.74 8.58 5.99
N VAL A 186 -1.51 8.32 7.04
CA VAL A 186 -2.11 7.02 7.31
C VAL A 186 -3.61 7.21 7.44
N ALA A 187 -4.39 6.48 6.65
CA ALA A 187 -5.82 6.33 6.88
C ALA A 187 -6.07 4.92 7.39
N GLU A 188 -6.87 4.77 8.44
CA GLU A 188 -7.15 3.48 9.05
C GLU A 188 -8.62 3.29 9.45
N ILE A 189 -9.09 2.06 9.33
CA ILE A 189 -10.39 1.59 9.83
C ILE A 189 -10.19 0.27 10.60
N ILE A 190 -11.19 -0.10 11.39
CA ILE A 190 -11.29 -1.43 11.98
C ILE A 190 -12.34 -2.23 11.22
N TYR A 191 -11.96 -3.43 10.76
CA TYR A 191 -12.89 -4.38 10.15
C TYR A 191 -12.65 -5.77 10.77
N LYS A 192 -13.71 -6.34 11.37
CA LYS A 192 -13.67 -7.64 12.06
C LYS A 192 -12.51 -7.77 13.08
N GLY A 193 -12.23 -6.69 13.81
CA GLY A 193 -11.16 -6.64 14.81
C GLY A 193 -9.75 -6.43 14.24
N GLU A 194 -9.59 -6.40 12.91
CA GLU A 194 -8.32 -6.11 12.26
C GLU A 194 -8.21 -4.63 11.86
N GLN A 195 -7.00 -4.10 11.95
CA GLN A 195 -6.69 -2.74 11.53
C GLN A 195 -6.33 -2.75 10.04
N ILE A 196 -7.10 -2.03 9.23
CA ILE A 196 -6.88 -1.90 7.79
C ILE A 196 -6.30 -0.52 7.54
N LYS A 197 -5.08 -0.46 6.99
CA LYS A 197 -4.33 0.78 6.76
C LYS A 197 -4.09 1.01 5.28
N SER A 198 -4.21 2.26 4.87
CA SER A 198 -3.62 2.79 3.64
C SER A 198 -2.60 3.86 4.01
N ILE A 199 -1.40 3.81 3.41
CA ILE A 199 -0.26 4.64 3.82
C ILE A 199 0.33 5.34 2.60
N ARG A 200 0.62 6.64 2.73
CA ARG A 200 1.39 7.43 1.75
C ARG A 200 2.54 8.14 2.45
N GLU A 201 3.64 8.32 1.74
CA GLU A 201 4.82 9.03 2.24
C GLU A 201 5.10 10.24 1.38
N PHE A 202 5.46 11.35 2.02
CA PHE A 202 5.80 12.59 1.33
C PHE A 202 6.79 13.40 2.17
N ASN A 203 7.41 14.41 1.55
CA ASN A 203 8.30 15.34 2.22
C ASN A 203 7.65 16.72 2.35
N VAL A 204 7.84 17.36 3.51
CA VAL A 204 7.51 18.77 3.71
C VAL A 204 8.78 19.61 3.57
N HIS A 205 8.68 20.71 2.82
CA HIS A 205 9.76 21.68 2.60
C HIS A 205 9.37 23.12 2.96
#